data_AF-A0A6A9T4G3-F1
#
_entry.id   AF-A0A6A9T4G3-F1
#
_cell.length_a   1.000
_cell.length_b   1.000
_cell.length_c   1.000
_cell.angle_alpha   90.00
_cell.angle_beta   90.00
_cell.angle_gamma   90.00
#
_symmetry.space_group_name_H-M   'P 1'
#
loop_
_entity.id
_entity.type
_entity.pdbx_description
1 polymer ?
#
loop_
_entity_poly.entity_id
_entity_poly.type
_entity_poly.pdbx_seq_one_letter_code
_entity_poly.pdbx_strand_id
1 'polypeptide(L)'
;GTGSATGEPGLAALGAGLAVVAATLPDVDHRLPVAHRGPTHTLGFALGAGALAGVVTACALAVAPSVAASPRTAVFVGGVVALSLCSHLAGDAITPMGIRPFRPVWNVHVTLDLTPAKDPRANRLFLGAGVAAASLATVAAV
;
A
#
# COMPACT_ATOMS: atom_id res chain seq x y z
N GLY A 1 -24.48 -21.49 2.32
CA GLY A 1 -25.26 -20.29 2.59
C GLY A 1 -24.69 -19.18 1.74
N THR A 2 -25.52 -18.62 0.87
CA THR A 2 -25.19 -17.58 -0.12
C THR A 2 -24.65 -16.34 0.57
N GLY A 3 -23.35 -16.06 0.42
CA GLY A 3 -22.74 -14.82 0.88
C GLY A 3 -23.36 -13.66 0.13
N SER A 4 -24.12 -12.85 0.86
CA SER A 4 -24.78 -11.66 0.38
C SER A 4 -23.78 -10.68 -0.23
N ALA A 5 -24.14 -10.13 -1.38
CA ALA A 5 -23.49 -9.01 -2.06
C ALA A 5 -23.75 -7.68 -1.32
N THR A 6 -23.57 -7.67 -0.01
CA THR A 6 -23.54 -6.48 0.85
C THR A 6 -22.10 -6.30 1.23
N GLY A 7 -21.45 -5.20 0.83
CA GLY A 7 -20.06 -5.02 1.17
C GLY A 7 -19.88 -4.86 2.69
N GLU A 8 -18.65 -5.10 3.13
CA GLU A 8 -18.26 -5.14 4.54
C GLU A 8 -17.67 -3.77 4.89
N PRO A 9 -18.46 -2.79 5.38
CA PRO A 9 -17.98 -1.43 5.63
C PRO A 9 -16.81 -1.42 6.64
N GLY A 10 -16.78 -2.39 7.56
CA GLY A 10 -15.65 -2.58 8.47
C GLY A 10 -14.35 -2.96 7.75
N LEU A 11 -14.41 -3.85 6.75
CA LEU A 11 -13.25 -4.21 5.91
C LEU A 11 -12.83 -3.05 5.01
N ALA A 12 -13.78 -2.30 4.45
CA ALA A 12 -13.49 -1.10 3.65
C ALA A 12 -12.76 -0.04 4.49
N ALA A 13 -13.27 0.26 5.70
CA ALA A 13 -12.64 1.21 6.62
C ALA A 13 -11.25 0.71 7.10
N LEU A 14 -11.12 -0.57 7.42
CA LEU A 14 -9.84 -1.19 7.76
C LEU A 14 -8.84 -1.05 6.62
N GLY A 15 -9.25 -1.36 5.39
CA GLY A 15 -8.42 -1.24 4.20
C GLY A 15 -7.97 0.20 3.96
N ALA A 16 -8.88 1.18 4.06
CA ALA A 16 -8.55 2.59 3.93
C ALA A 16 -7.53 3.04 4.99
N GLY A 17 -7.74 2.67 6.26
CA GLY A 17 -6.82 2.99 7.35
C GLY A 17 -5.43 2.36 7.15
N LEU A 18 -5.38 1.08 6.79
CA LEU A 18 -4.14 0.37 6.49
C LEU A 18 -3.40 1.00 5.30
N ALA A 19 -4.12 1.39 4.25
CA ALA A 19 -3.52 2.03 3.09
C ALA A 19 -2.81 3.34 3.48
N VAL A 20 -3.46 4.20 4.29
CA VAL A 20 -2.89 5.47 4.76
C VAL A 20 -1.64 5.23 5.62
N VAL A 21 -1.69 4.29 6.56
CA VAL A 21 -0.55 4.00 7.44
C VAL A 21 0.61 3.40 6.63
N ALA A 22 0.33 2.42 5.79
CA ALA A 22 1.34 1.72 4.99
C ALA A 22 2.01 2.63 3.97
N ALA A 23 1.29 3.62 3.42
CA ALA A 23 1.81 4.49 2.36
C ALA A 23 3.13 5.17 2.74
N THR A 24 3.33 5.53 4.01
CA THR A 24 4.53 6.24 4.47
C THR A 24 5.70 5.33 4.88
N LEU A 25 5.50 4.01 4.84
CA LEU A 25 6.47 3.05 5.36
C LEU A 25 7.83 3.08 4.63
N PRO A 26 7.91 3.23 3.29
CA PRO A 26 9.21 3.25 2.61
C PRO A 26 10.14 4.38 3.07
N ASP A 27 9.56 5.55 3.37
CA ASP A 27 10.25 6.78 3.79
C ASP A 27 10.73 6.76 5.25
N VAL A 28 10.41 5.71 6.01
CA VAL A 28 11.07 5.45 7.30
C VAL A 28 12.58 5.32 7.11
N ASP A 29 13.06 5.02 5.89
CA ASP A 29 14.47 5.03 5.53
C ASP A 29 15.21 6.34 5.84
N HIS A 30 14.52 7.50 5.85
CA HIS A 30 15.10 8.77 6.29
C HIS A 30 15.58 8.78 7.75
N ARG A 31 15.09 7.83 8.55
CA ARG A 31 15.44 7.67 9.98
C ARG A 31 16.34 6.48 10.24
N LEU A 32 16.73 5.74 9.20
CA LEU A 32 17.52 4.52 9.29
C LEU A 32 18.90 4.74 8.64
N PRO A 33 19.93 3.96 9.03
CA PRO A 33 21.26 4.03 8.43
C PRO A 33 21.29 3.30 7.07
N VAL A 34 20.34 3.60 6.18
CA VAL A 34 20.24 3.03 4.83
C VAL A 34 20.08 4.16 3.81
N ALA A 35 20.44 3.91 2.56
CA ALA A 35 20.25 4.90 1.50
C ALA A 35 18.76 5.13 1.25
N HIS A 36 18.37 6.41 1.18
CA HIS A 36 17.02 6.79 0.75
C HIS A 36 16.76 6.29 -0.67
N ARG A 37 15.55 5.76 -0.92
CA ARG A 37 15.20 5.04 -2.15
C ARG A 37 16.05 3.81 -2.44
N GLY A 38 16.58 3.22 -1.37
CA GLY A 38 17.33 1.98 -1.37
C GLY A 38 16.40 0.76 -1.18
N PRO A 39 16.70 -0.14 -0.22
CA PRO A 39 15.97 -1.40 -0.06
C PRO A 39 14.46 -1.26 0.20
N THR A 40 14.03 -0.20 0.90
CA THR A 40 12.62 0.08 1.23
C THR A 40 11.80 0.50 0.00
N HIS A 41 12.46 0.95 -1.06
CA HIS A 41 11.84 1.43 -2.29
C HIS A 41 12.00 0.40 -3.43
N THR A 42 11.73 -0.86 -3.10
CA THR A 42 11.77 -1.98 -4.05
C THR A 42 10.45 -2.74 -4.09
N LEU A 43 10.16 -3.38 -5.22
CA LEU A 43 9.00 -4.25 -5.34
C LEU A 43 9.12 -5.45 -4.39
N GLY A 44 10.34 -5.93 -4.15
CA GLY A 44 10.61 -6.98 -3.17
C GLY A 44 10.19 -6.58 -1.75
N PHE A 45 10.51 -5.34 -1.33
CA PHE A 45 10.06 -4.82 -0.04
C PHE A 45 8.53 -4.68 0.02
N ALA A 46 7.91 -4.12 -1.03
CA ALA A 46 6.45 -3.96 -1.08
C ALA A 46 5.71 -5.30 -0.96
N LEU A 47 6.12 -6.30 -1.74
CA LEU A 47 5.54 -7.64 -1.71
C LEU A 47 5.86 -8.37 -0.40
N GLY A 48 7.08 -8.26 0.11
CA GLY A 48 7.49 -8.87 1.37
C GLY A 48 6.73 -8.32 2.57
N ALA A 49 6.56 -7.01 2.65
CA ALA A 49 5.79 -6.34 3.72
C ALA A 49 4.30 -6.70 3.63
N GLY A 50 3.73 -6.74 2.43
CA GLY A 50 2.35 -7.21 2.23
C GLY A 50 2.15 -8.67 2.64
N ALA A 51 3.06 -9.56 2.22
CA ALA A 51 3.03 -10.96 2.62
C ALA A 51 3.15 -11.12 4.14
N LEU A 52 4.08 -10.37 4.78
CA LEU A 52 4.24 -10.37 6.23
C LEU A 52 2.97 -9.89 6.94
N ALA A 53 2.36 -8.80 6.49
CA ALA A 53 1.12 -8.29 7.07
C ALA A 53 -0.03 -9.31 6.95
N GLY A 54 -0.13 -10.01 5.81
CA GLY A 54 -1.09 -11.08 5.60
C GLY A 54 -0.86 -12.27 6.53
N VAL A 55 0.39 -12.73 6.66
CA VAL A 55 0.76 -13.83 7.58
C VAL A 55 0.48 -13.46 9.02
N VAL A 56 0.89 -12.27 9.48
CA VAL A 56 0.61 -11.79 10.83
C VAL A 56 -0.89 -11.75 11.12
N THR A 57 -1.68 -11.26 10.16
CA THR A 57 -3.15 -11.25 10.26
C THR A 57 -3.72 -12.66 10.35
N ALA A 58 -3.25 -13.59 9.51
CA ALA A 58 -3.69 -14.98 9.55
C ALA A 58 -3.36 -15.65 10.90
N CYS A 59 -2.16 -15.44 11.43
CA CYS A 59 -1.75 -15.94 12.74
C CYS A 59 -2.62 -15.37 13.86
N ALA A 60 -2.90 -14.07 13.83
CA ALA A 60 -3.77 -13.43 14.82
C ALA A 60 -5.19 -14.03 14.82
N LEU A 61 -5.76 -14.25 13.63
CA LEU A 61 -7.08 -14.88 13.47
C LEU A 61 -7.10 -16.35 13.89
N ALA A 62 -5.98 -17.07 13.77
CA ALA A 62 -5.88 -18.45 14.21
C ALA A 62 -5.87 -18.59 15.74
N VAL A 63 -5.27 -17.64 16.46
CA VAL A 63 -5.15 -17.67 17.94
C VAL A 63 -6.36 -17.03 18.62
N ALA A 64 -6.97 -16.03 17.99
CA ALA A 64 -8.16 -15.34 18.47
C ALA A 64 -9.24 -15.29 17.38
N PRO A 65 -9.87 -16.44 17.06
CA PRO A 65 -10.87 -16.50 16.01
C PRO A 65 -12.07 -15.63 16.38
N SER A 66 -12.35 -14.61 15.56
CA SER A 66 -13.61 -13.89 15.64
C SER A 66 -14.60 -14.54 14.68
N VAL A 67 -15.84 -14.73 15.13
CA VAL A 67 -16.93 -15.28 14.29
C VAL A 67 -17.23 -14.41 13.06
N ALA A 68 -16.71 -13.18 13.03
CA ALA A 68 -16.86 -12.22 11.94
C ALA A 68 -15.68 -12.23 10.94
N ALA A 69 -14.52 -12.81 11.28
CA ALA A 69 -13.34 -12.73 10.43
C ALA A 69 -13.22 -13.93 9.49
N SER A 70 -13.23 -13.66 8.18
CA SER A 70 -12.96 -14.64 7.14
C SER A 70 -11.45 -14.87 6.99
N PRO A 71 -10.98 -16.07 6.59
CA PRO A 71 -9.61 -16.27 6.11
C PRO A 71 -9.22 -15.31 4.97
N ARG A 72 -10.20 -14.81 4.21
CA ARG A 72 -9.98 -13.79 3.17
C ARG A 72 -9.50 -12.44 3.75
N THR A 73 -9.74 -12.15 5.02
CA THR A 73 -9.27 -10.92 5.68
C THR A 73 -7.75 -10.83 5.68
N ALA A 74 -7.03 -11.95 5.87
CA ALA A 74 -5.57 -11.97 5.81
C ALA A 74 -5.03 -11.63 4.41
N VAL A 75 -5.65 -12.20 3.37
CA VAL A 75 -5.32 -11.91 1.97
C VAL A 75 -5.63 -10.44 1.65
N PHE A 76 -6.77 -9.94 2.13
CA PHE A 76 -7.17 -8.55 1.96
C PHE A 76 -6.17 -7.58 2.60
N VAL A 77 -5.81 -7.78 3.86
CA VAL A 77 -4.83 -6.95 4.57
C VAL A 77 -3.48 -6.95 3.87
N GLY A 78 -2.96 -8.14 3.53
CA GLY A 78 -1.68 -8.24 2.83
C GLY A 78 -1.70 -7.57 1.45
N GLY A 79 -2.81 -7.72 0.71
CA GLY A 79 -3.02 -7.06 -0.58
C GLY A 79 -3.09 -5.54 -0.48
N VAL A 80 -3.82 -5.00 0.50
CA VAL A 80 -3.91 -3.55 0.76
C VAL A 80 -2.54 -2.96 1.08
N VAL A 81 -1.77 -3.61 1.95
CA VAL A 81 -0.40 -3.16 2.29
C VAL A 81 0.49 -3.19 1.05
N ALA A 82 0.51 -4.30 0.29
CA ALA A 82 1.32 -4.40 -0.92
C ALA A 82 0.95 -3.32 -1.95
N LEU A 83 -0.35 -3.12 -2.21
CA LEU A 83 -0.83 -2.13 -3.17
C LEU A 83 -0.52 -0.69 -2.72
N SER A 84 -0.63 -0.39 -1.41
CA SER A 84 -0.27 0.92 -0.88
C SER A 84 1.22 1.22 -1.08
N LEU A 85 2.09 0.25 -0.79
CA LEU A 85 3.53 0.39 -1.02
C LEU A 85 3.88 0.49 -2.51
N CYS A 86 3.19 -0.27 -3.36
CA CYS A 86 3.32 -0.12 -4.82
C CYS A 86 2.86 1.26 -5.30
N SER A 87 1.82 1.84 -4.69
CA SER A 87 1.37 3.20 -5.00
C SER A 87 2.42 4.24 -4.61
N HIS A 88 3.12 4.07 -3.48
CA HIS A 88 4.26 4.91 -3.09
C HIS A 88 5.37 4.85 -4.14
N LEU A 89 5.78 3.64 -4.52
CA LEU A 89 6.78 3.40 -5.58
C LEU A 89 6.38 4.04 -6.91
N ALA A 90 5.10 3.94 -7.29
CA ALA A 90 4.58 4.59 -8.49
C ALA A 90 4.67 6.12 -8.39
N GLY A 91 4.35 6.68 -7.21
CA GLY A 91 4.56 8.09 -6.90
C GLY A 91 6.02 8.51 -7.06
N ASP A 92 6.96 7.73 -6.54
CA ASP A 92 8.39 8.04 -6.68
C ASP A 92 8.89 7.92 -8.13
N ALA A 93 8.36 6.96 -8.90
CA ALA A 93 8.68 6.79 -10.31
C ALA A 93 8.20 7.97 -11.16
N ILE A 94 7.16 8.71 -10.74
CA ILE A 94 6.71 9.94 -11.41
C ILE A 94 7.73 11.08 -11.26
N THR A 95 8.51 11.07 -10.16
CA THR A 95 9.44 12.15 -9.81
C THR A 95 10.78 12.03 -10.54
N PRO A 96 11.50 13.14 -10.79
CA PRO A 96 12.83 13.13 -11.41
C PRO A 96 13.83 12.17 -10.75
N MET A 97 13.78 12.06 -9.40
CA MET A 97 14.69 11.22 -8.62
C MET A 97 14.46 9.71 -8.87
N GLY A 98 13.27 9.29 -9.32
CA GLY A 98 12.96 7.90 -9.70
C GLY A 98 13.19 6.84 -8.62
N ILE A 99 13.14 5.57 -9.04
CA ILE A 99 13.38 4.38 -8.19
C ILE A 99 14.22 3.33 -8.91
N ARG A 100 14.61 2.27 -8.17
CA ARG A 100 15.26 1.06 -8.72
C ARG A 100 14.51 -0.18 -8.23
N PRO A 101 13.34 -0.48 -8.81
CA PRO A 101 12.33 -1.34 -8.19
C PRO A 101 12.78 -2.80 -8.00
N PHE A 102 13.73 -3.27 -8.81
CA PHE A 102 14.16 -4.67 -8.82
C PHE A 102 15.51 -4.91 -8.11
N ARG A 103 16.05 -3.92 -7.39
CA ARG A 103 17.24 -4.16 -6.56
C ARG A 103 16.92 -5.21 -5.47
N PRO A 104 17.89 -6.06 -5.10
CA PRO A 104 19.29 -6.08 -5.57
C PRO A 104 19.50 -6.91 -6.85
N VAL A 105 18.47 -7.58 -7.37
CA VAL A 105 18.57 -8.53 -8.49
C VAL A 105 18.89 -7.82 -9.80
N TRP A 106 18.22 -6.70 -10.07
CA TRP A 106 18.43 -5.92 -11.28
C TRP A 106 18.45 -4.42 -11.00
N ASN A 107 19.42 -3.72 -11.60
CA ASN A 107 19.72 -2.33 -11.31
C ASN A 107 19.07 -1.34 -12.29
N VAL A 108 17.92 -1.67 -12.88
CA VAL A 108 17.18 -0.74 -13.74
C VAL A 108 16.73 0.48 -12.94
N HIS A 109 16.89 1.66 -13.52
CA HIS A 109 16.39 2.91 -12.96
C HIS A 109 15.12 3.33 -13.70
N VAL A 110 14.04 3.57 -12.95
CA VAL A 110 12.74 3.93 -13.51
C VAL A 110 12.38 5.33 -13.01
N THR A 111 12.17 6.24 -13.95
CA THR A 111 11.71 7.62 -13.72
C THR A 111 10.93 8.09 -14.94
N LEU A 112 9.82 8.80 -14.70
CA LEU A 112 9.03 9.46 -15.73
C LEU A 112 9.38 10.95 -15.83
N ASP A 113 10.07 11.51 -14.82
CA ASP A 113 10.50 12.90 -14.77
C ASP A 113 9.38 13.92 -15.09
N LEU A 114 8.17 13.70 -14.54
CA LEU A 114 6.99 14.51 -14.87
C LEU A 114 6.82 15.71 -13.94
N THR A 115 7.04 15.52 -12.65
CA THR A 115 6.88 16.59 -11.66
C THR A 115 7.74 16.34 -10.42
N PRO A 116 8.38 17.37 -9.84
CA PRO A 116 9.09 17.24 -8.57
C PRO A 116 8.16 16.81 -7.43
N ALA A 117 8.65 15.98 -6.50
CA ALA A 117 7.88 15.52 -5.34
C ALA A 117 7.28 16.65 -4.47
N LYS A 118 7.88 17.84 -4.53
CA LYS A 118 7.46 19.03 -3.78
C LYS A 118 6.46 19.93 -4.51
N ASP A 119 5.96 19.55 -5.68
CA ASP A 119 4.97 20.35 -6.42
C ASP A 119 3.61 20.34 -5.69
N PRO A 120 3.15 21.49 -5.15
CA PRO A 120 1.92 21.54 -4.36
C PRO A 120 0.65 21.33 -5.20
N ARG A 121 0.69 21.59 -6.51
CA ARG A 121 -0.45 21.35 -7.41
C ARG A 121 -0.59 19.86 -7.70
N ALA A 122 0.51 19.19 -8.02
CA ALA A 122 0.52 17.74 -8.21
C ALA A 122 0.06 17.02 -6.94
N ASN A 123 0.56 17.42 -5.77
CA ASN A 123 0.19 16.79 -4.50
C ASN A 123 -1.30 16.95 -4.18
N ARG A 124 -1.89 18.14 -4.42
CA ARG A 124 -3.35 18.33 -4.27
C ARG A 124 -4.16 17.52 -5.26
N LEU A 125 -3.68 17.37 -6.50
CA LEU A 125 -4.35 16.55 -7.52
C LEU A 125 -4.36 15.08 -7.12
N PHE A 126 -3.22 14.51 -6.72
CA PHE A 126 -3.14 13.12 -6.27
C PHE A 126 -3.93 12.88 -4.98
N LEU A 127 -3.91 13.82 -4.03
CA LEU A 127 -4.75 13.74 -2.84
C LEU A 127 -6.23 13.72 -3.21
N GLY A 128 -6.68 14.62 -4.08
CA GLY A 128 -8.06 14.67 -4.55
C GLY A 128 -8.47 13.39 -5.28
N ALA A 129 -7.62 12.88 -6.17
CA ALA A 129 -7.85 11.63 -6.89
C ALA A 129 -7.93 10.43 -5.94
N GLY A 130 -7.04 10.35 -4.94
CA GLY A 130 -7.03 9.30 -3.92
C GLY A 130 -8.28 9.34 -3.04
N VAL A 131 -8.70 10.52 -2.57
CA VAL A 131 -9.93 10.70 -1.79
C VAL A 131 -11.16 10.31 -2.62
N ALA A 132 -11.23 10.72 -3.89
CA ALA A 132 -12.32 10.36 -4.78
C ALA A 132 -12.39 8.84 -5.01
N ALA A 133 -11.25 8.19 -5.27
CA ALA A 133 -11.16 6.74 -5.45
C ALA A 133 -11.55 5.98 -4.17
N ALA A 134 -11.07 6.41 -3.00
CA ALA A 134 -11.42 5.80 -1.72
C ALA A 134 -12.92 5.96 -1.38
N SER A 135 -13.48 7.15 -1.67
CA SER A 135 -14.91 7.42 -1.48
C SER A 135 -15.76 6.54 -2.40
N LEU A 136 -15.39 6.44 -3.68
CA LEU A 136 -16.08 5.58 -4.64
C LEU A 136 -15.99 4.10 -4.25
N ALA A 137 -14.82 3.63 -3.81
CA ALA A 137 -14.63 2.26 -3.35
C ALA A 137 -15.47 1.97 -2.09
N THR A 138 -15.59 2.94 -1.18
CA THR A 138 -16.43 2.80 0.02
C THR A 138 -17.91 2.75 -0.36
N VAL A 139 -18.37 3.63 -1.25
CA VAL A 139 -19.76 3.62 -1.75
C VAL A 139 -20.09 2.32 -2.48
N ALA A 140 -19.17 1.80 -3.30
CA ALA A 140 -19.35 0.53 -4.00
C ALA A 140 -19.33 -0.70 -3.07
N ALA A 141 -18.79 -0.54 -1.86
CA ALA A 141 -18.72 -1.56 -0.83
C ALA A 141 -19.85 -1.45 0.22
N VAL A 142 -20.91 -0.69 -0.05
CA VAL A 142 -22.13 -0.60 0.77
C VAL A 142 -23.31 -1.01 -0.10
#